data_AF-A0A2K6GP69-F1
#
_entry.id   AF-A0A2K6GP69-F1
#
_cell.length_a   1.000
_cell.length_b   1.000
_cell.length_c   1.000
_cell.angle_alpha   90.00
_cell.angle_beta   90.00
_cell.angle_gamma   90.00
#
_symmetry.space_group_name_H-M   'P 1'
#
loop_
_entity.id
_entity.type
_entity.pdbx_description
1 polymer ?
#
loop_
_entity_poly.entity_id
_entity_poly.type
_entity_poly.pdbx_seq_one_letter_code
_entity_poly.pdbx_strand_id
1 'polypeptide(L)'
;MAASLAGKKIVFVTGNSKKLEEVIQILGDKFPCTLVAQKIDLPEYQGEPDEISIQKCREAARQVKGPVLVEDTCLCFNALKGLPGPYIKWFLEKLKPEGLHQLLAGHEDKSAYALCTFALSTGDPSEPVHLFRGRTSGQIVVPRGSRDFGWDPCFQPDGYEQTYAEMPKAEKNAISHRFRALRKLQEYLTA
;
A
#
# COMPACT_ATOMS: atom_id res chain seq x y z
N MET A 1 -5.14 -22.96 -0.60
CA MET A 1 -4.72 -21.79 0.19
C MET A 1 -5.89 -20.92 0.66
N ALA A 2 -6.71 -20.29 -0.20
CA ALA A 2 -7.82 -19.43 0.26
C ALA A 2 -8.79 -20.15 1.23
N ALA A 3 -9.30 -21.32 0.83
CA ALA A 3 -10.14 -22.15 1.69
C ALA A 3 -9.46 -22.60 3.00
N SER A 4 -8.13 -22.74 3.02
CA SER A 4 -7.40 -23.13 4.24
C SER A 4 -7.19 -21.98 5.22
N LEU A 5 -7.50 -20.73 4.82
CA LEU A 5 -7.45 -19.53 5.66
C LEU A 5 -8.82 -19.07 6.18
N ALA A 6 -9.92 -19.53 5.59
CA ALA A 6 -11.26 -19.17 6.03
C ALA A 6 -11.47 -19.48 7.53
N GLY A 7 -12.00 -18.51 8.28
CA GLY A 7 -12.21 -18.60 9.73
C GLY A 7 -10.92 -18.56 10.56
N LYS A 8 -9.74 -18.42 9.96
CA LYS A 8 -8.47 -18.33 10.68
C LYS A 8 -8.06 -16.90 10.99
N LYS A 9 -7.19 -16.77 11.99
CA LYS A 9 -6.44 -15.56 12.29
C LYS A 9 -5.35 -15.35 11.24
N ILE A 10 -5.32 -14.16 10.65
CA ILE A 10 -4.23 -13.67 9.80
C ILE A 10 -3.57 -12.49 10.52
N VAL A 11 -2.26 -12.57 10.73
CA VAL A 11 -1.51 -11.46 11.32
C VAL A 11 -1.31 -10.39 10.26
N PHE A 12 -1.86 -9.19 10.47
CA PHE A 12 -1.55 -8.04 9.62
C PHE A 12 -0.36 -7.28 10.21
N VAL A 13 0.77 -7.31 9.51
CA VAL A 13 1.97 -6.63 9.97
C VAL A 13 1.91 -5.16 9.63
N THR A 14 1.64 -4.34 10.63
CA THR A 14 1.65 -2.89 10.51
C THR A 14 2.01 -2.23 11.83
N GLY A 15 2.84 -1.19 11.76
CA GLY A 15 3.03 -0.24 12.86
C GLY A 15 2.21 1.05 12.71
N ASN A 16 1.45 1.18 11.62
CA ASN A 16 0.72 2.40 11.27
C ASN A 16 -0.78 2.22 11.53
N SER A 17 -1.29 2.88 12.58
CA SER A 17 -2.69 2.82 12.99
C SER A 17 -3.65 3.35 11.92
N LYS A 18 -3.27 4.37 11.15
CA LYS A 18 -4.10 4.91 10.06
C LYS A 18 -4.25 3.90 8.90
N LYS A 19 -3.17 3.15 8.59
CA LYS A 19 -3.25 2.06 7.60
C LYS A 19 -4.21 0.97 8.06
N LEU A 20 -4.11 0.56 9.33
CA LEU A 20 -5.01 -0.42 9.92
C LEU A 20 -6.47 0.01 9.83
N GLU A 21 -6.75 1.28 10.17
CA GLU A 21 -8.10 1.83 10.09
C GLU A 21 -8.64 1.80 8.65
N GLU A 22 -7.86 2.21 7.66
CA GLU A 22 -8.27 2.12 6.24
C GLU A 22 -8.52 0.66 5.81
N VAL A 23 -7.66 -0.29 6.20
CA VAL A 23 -7.83 -1.71 5.87
C VAL A 23 -9.13 -2.27 6.45
N ILE A 24 -9.40 -2.00 7.74
CA ILE A 24 -10.62 -2.47 8.41
C ILE A 24 -11.86 -1.87 7.75
N GLN A 25 -11.86 -0.56 7.47
CA GLN A 25 -12.98 0.11 6.82
C GLN A 25 -13.27 -0.42 5.41
N ILE A 26 -12.23 -0.77 4.66
CA ILE A 26 -12.37 -1.28 3.29
C ILE A 26 -12.85 -2.74 3.27
N LEU A 27 -12.28 -3.59 4.12
CA LEU A 27 -12.62 -5.01 4.14
C LEU A 27 -14.02 -5.27 4.68
N GLY A 28 -14.44 -4.49 5.69
CA GLY A 28 -15.76 -4.59 6.32
C GLY A 28 -16.08 -6.00 6.85
N ASP A 29 -17.36 -6.24 7.12
CA ASP A 29 -17.83 -7.48 7.75
C ASP A 29 -17.81 -8.71 6.84
N LYS A 30 -17.53 -8.51 5.54
CA LYS A 30 -17.52 -9.58 4.53
C LYS A 30 -16.17 -10.27 4.40
N PHE A 31 -15.18 -9.90 5.20
CA PHE A 31 -13.88 -10.54 5.16
C PHE A 31 -13.92 -11.90 5.87
N PRO A 32 -13.58 -13.02 5.19
CA PRO A 32 -13.81 -14.37 5.72
C PRO A 32 -12.77 -14.82 6.77
N CYS A 33 -11.86 -13.93 7.18
CA CYS A 33 -10.77 -14.21 8.12
C CYS A 33 -10.76 -13.18 9.24
N THR A 34 -10.07 -13.47 10.34
CA THR A 34 -9.85 -12.50 11.43
C THR A 34 -8.49 -11.83 11.27
N LEU A 35 -8.46 -10.54 10.94
CA LEU A 35 -7.21 -9.77 10.93
C LEU A 35 -6.81 -9.37 12.35
N VAL A 36 -5.57 -9.67 12.71
CA VAL A 36 -4.98 -9.22 13.97
C VAL A 36 -3.75 -8.38 13.66
N ALA A 37 -3.81 -7.10 14.00
CA ALA A 37 -2.68 -6.21 13.85
C ALA A 37 -1.56 -6.62 14.81
N GLN A 38 -0.35 -6.76 14.30
CA GLN A 38 0.84 -6.98 15.11
C GLN A 38 2.00 -6.16 14.55
N LYS A 39 2.69 -5.44 15.43
CA LYS A 39 3.94 -4.78 15.08
C LYS A 39 5.05 -5.82 15.10
N ILE A 40 5.65 -6.05 13.94
CA ILE A 40 6.80 -6.93 13.77
C ILE A 40 7.91 -6.11 13.14
N ASP A 41 9.13 -6.24 13.66
CA ASP A 41 10.29 -5.58 13.08
C ASP A 41 10.74 -6.38 11.85
N LEU A 42 10.63 -5.74 10.68
CA LEU A 42 10.95 -6.33 9.40
C LEU A 42 11.95 -5.42 8.68
N PRO A 43 12.96 -5.98 7.99
CA PRO A 43 13.86 -5.19 7.15
C PRO A 43 13.09 -4.46 6.04
N GLU A 44 13.53 -3.25 5.72
CA GLU A 44 13.09 -2.52 4.52
C GLU A 44 14.06 -2.89 3.39
N TYR A 45 13.64 -3.83 2.54
CA TYR A 45 14.45 -4.33 1.42
C TYR A 45 14.52 -3.31 0.26
N GLN A 46 15.54 -3.46 -0.58
CA GLN A 46 15.66 -2.76 -1.85
C GLN A 46 15.38 -3.72 -3.00
N GLY A 47 14.93 -3.19 -4.14
CA GLY A 47 14.57 -3.98 -5.32
C GLY A 47 13.28 -3.49 -5.97
N GLU A 48 12.71 -4.33 -6.82
CA GLU A 48 11.41 -4.05 -7.43
C GLU A 48 10.28 -4.24 -6.41
N PRO A 49 9.13 -3.54 -6.54
CA PRO A 49 8.04 -3.58 -5.56
C PRO A 49 7.57 -5.00 -5.19
N ASP A 50 7.51 -5.90 -6.16
CA ASP A 50 7.06 -7.28 -5.95
C ASP A 50 8.08 -8.12 -5.19
N GLU A 51 9.37 -7.95 -5.51
CA GLU A 51 10.46 -8.67 -4.85
C GLU A 51 10.56 -8.27 -3.38
N ILE A 52 10.46 -6.95 -3.10
CA ILE A 52 10.42 -6.41 -1.74
C ILE A 52 9.24 -7.01 -0.98
N SER A 53 8.03 -6.97 -1.57
CA SER A 53 6.81 -7.48 -0.93
C SER A 53 6.92 -8.97 -0.61
N ILE A 54 7.53 -9.77 -1.50
CA ILE A 54 7.74 -11.22 -1.29
C ILE A 54 8.75 -11.46 -0.17
N GLN A 55 9.91 -10.79 -0.20
CA GLN A 55 10.96 -10.95 0.82
C GLN A 55 10.44 -10.56 2.22
N LYS A 56 9.75 -9.43 2.30
CA LYS A 56 9.10 -8.94 3.53
C LYS A 56 8.07 -9.91 4.06
N CYS A 57 7.21 -10.46 3.20
CA CYS A 57 6.20 -11.43 3.60
C CYS A 57 6.81 -12.74 4.09
N ARG A 58 7.86 -13.24 3.43
CA ARG A 58 8.59 -14.45 3.85
C ARG A 58 9.23 -14.26 5.23
N GLU A 59 9.87 -13.12 5.46
CA GLU A 59 10.48 -12.81 6.75
C GLU A 59 9.41 -12.67 7.85
N ALA A 60 8.27 -12.04 7.53
CA ALA A 60 7.14 -11.96 8.44
C ALA A 60 6.58 -13.35 8.79
N ALA A 61 6.42 -14.23 7.79
CA ALA A 61 5.94 -15.59 7.99
C ALA A 61 6.89 -16.41 8.87
N ARG A 62 8.21 -16.23 8.69
CA ARG A 62 9.25 -16.87 9.52
C ARG A 62 9.14 -16.48 10.99
N GLN A 63 8.87 -15.20 11.28
CA GLN A 63 8.73 -14.71 12.65
C GLN A 63 7.39 -15.09 13.28
N VAL A 64 6.28 -14.98 12.53
CA VAL A 64 4.92 -15.29 13.00
C VAL A 64 4.68 -16.80 13.14
N LYS A 65 5.33 -17.62 12.31
CA LYS A 65 5.09 -19.07 12.19
C LYS A 65 3.62 -19.39 11.91
N GLY A 66 3.00 -18.66 10.99
CA GLY A 66 1.60 -18.81 10.63
C GLY A 66 1.14 -17.78 9.59
N PRO A 67 -0.18 -17.70 9.32
CA PRO A 67 -0.73 -16.83 8.30
C PRO A 67 -0.42 -15.35 8.56
N VAL A 68 0.13 -14.70 7.54
CA VAL A 68 0.59 -13.31 7.63
C VAL A 68 0.22 -12.53 6.38
N LEU A 69 -0.14 -11.28 6.59
CA LEU A 69 -0.42 -10.29 5.57
C LEU A 69 0.51 -9.10 5.82
N VAL A 70 1.28 -8.71 4.81
CA VAL A 70 2.10 -7.49 4.83
C VAL A 70 1.63 -6.52 3.74
N GLU A 71 1.87 -5.23 3.94
CA GLU A 71 1.52 -4.18 2.98
C GLU A 71 2.75 -3.31 2.69
N ASP A 72 2.99 -3.08 1.40
CA ASP A 72 3.93 -2.08 0.89
C ASP A 72 3.22 -1.06 0.00
N THR A 73 3.63 0.20 0.13
CA THR A 73 3.05 1.33 -0.61
C THR A 73 4.16 2.05 -1.36
N CYS A 74 4.00 2.19 -2.67
CA CYS A 74 4.90 2.93 -3.53
C CYS A 74 4.19 4.18 -4.08
N LEU A 75 4.96 5.25 -4.29
CA LEU A 75 4.55 6.38 -5.11
C LEU A 75 5.55 6.52 -6.25
N CYS A 76 5.08 6.31 -7.48
CA CYS A 76 5.93 6.08 -8.64
C CYS A 76 5.75 7.22 -9.65
N PHE A 77 6.81 7.97 -9.94
CA PHE A 77 6.76 9.07 -10.92
C PHE A 77 7.17 8.53 -12.29
N ASN A 78 6.35 8.72 -13.32
CA ASN A 78 6.61 8.16 -14.64
C ASN A 78 7.88 8.78 -15.27
N ALA A 79 8.07 10.09 -15.11
CA ALA A 79 9.28 10.80 -15.51
C ALA A 79 10.58 10.25 -14.90
N LEU A 80 10.51 9.65 -13.71
CA LEU A 80 11.64 9.01 -13.03
C LEU A 80 11.61 7.48 -13.16
N LYS A 81 10.95 6.97 -14.20
CA LYS A 81 10.82 5.53 -14.49
C LYS A 81 10.31 4.71 -13.29
N GLY A 82 9.40 5.30 -12.51
CA GLY A 82 8.78 4.66 -11.35
C GLY A 82 9.42 4.98 -9.99
N LEU A 83 10.56 5.69 -9.95
CA LEU A 83 11.10 6.23 -8.70
C LEU A 83 10.24 7.42 -8.18
N PRO A 84 10.24 7.70 -6.86
CA PRO A 84 10.97 7.01 -5.79
C PRO A 84 10.41 5.61 -5.46
N GLY A 85 9.20 5.28 -5.90
CA GLY A 85 8.64 3.93 -5.83
C GLY A 85 8.62 3.40 -4.39
N PRO A 86 9.23 2.24 -4.11
CA PRO A 86 9.28 1.67 -2.75
C PRO A 86 10.05 2.53 -1.75
N TYR A 87 10.87 3.49 -2.23
CA TYR A 87 11.68 4.36 -1.38
C TYR A 87 10.95 5.63 -0.93
N ILE A 88 9.67 5.78 -1.28
CA ILE A 88 8.88 7.00 -1.02
C ILE A 88 8.93 7.47 0.44
N LYS A 89 9.01 6.55 1.42
CA LYS A 89 9.13 6.89 2.84
C LYS A 89 10.31 7.84 3.11
N TRP A 90 11.49 7.52 2.58
CA TRP A 90 12.71 8.28 2.79
C TRP A 90 12.68 9.62 2.05
N PHE A 91 12.16 9.60 0.81
CA PHE A 91 11.99 10.82 0.02
C PHE A 91 11.03 11.78 0.70
N LEU A 92 9.86 11.31 1.15
CA LEU A 92 8.90 12.12 1.87
C LEU A 92 9.47 12.68 3.18
N GLU A 93 10.22 11.87 3.94
CA GLU A 93 10.81 12.31 5.20
C GLU A 93 11.73 13.52 5.01
N LYS A 94 12.58 13.49 3.98
CA LYS A 94 13.56 14.54 3.71
C LYS A 94 13.00 15.72 2.94
N LEU A 95 12.18 15.46 1.94
CA LEU A 95 11.72 16.46 0.98
C LEU A 95 10.39 17.10 1.37
N LYS A 96 9.57 16.41 2.19
CA LYS A 96 8.16 16.75 2.42
C LYS A 96 7.36 16.73 1.10
N PRO A 97 6.02 16.87 1.12
CA PRO A 97 5.23 16.92 -0.10
C PRO A 97 5.70 18.00 -1.09
N GLU A 98 6.17 19.13 -0.58
CA GLU A 98 6.66 20.26 -1.39
C GLU A 98 7.89 19.86 -2.20
N GLY A 99 8.88 19.24 -1.55
CA GLY A 99 10.08 18.78 -2.23
C GLY A 99 9.85 17.57 -3.14
N LEU A 100 8.83 16.74 -2.89
CA LEU A 100 8.42 15.69 -3.82
C LEU A 100 7.92 16.26 -5.16
N HIS A 101 7.14 17.35 -5.12
CA HIS A 101 6.74 18.07 -6.32
C HIS A 101 7.95 18.76 -6.99
N GLN A 102 8.81 19.41 -6.19
CA GLN A 102 10.01 20.07 -6.70
C GLN A 102 10.99 19.11 -7.37
N LEU A 103 11.02 17.84 -6.94
CA LEU A 103 11.86 16.79 -7.54
C LEU A 103 11.56 16.62 -9.04
N LEU A 104 10.35 16.95 -9.49
CA LEU A 104 9.95 16.87 -10.88
C LEU A 104 10.09 18.20 -11.64
N ALA A 105 10.67 19.26 -11.06
CA ALA A 105 10.72 20.60 -11.69
C ALA A 105 11.31 20.59 -13.11
N GLY A 106 12.34 19.78 -13.36
CA GLY A 106 12.99 19.64 -14.67
C GLY A 106 12.30 18.69 -15.66
N HIS A 107 11.14 18.12 -15.31
CA HIS A 107 10.40 17.19 -16.16
C HIS A 107 9.06 17.79 -16.57
N GLU A 108 8.70 17.75 -17.85
CA GLU A 108 7.37 18.16 -18.31
C GLU A 108 6.29 17.17 -17.82
N ASP A 109 6.60 15.87 -17.85
CA ASP A 109 5.71 14.82 -17.36
C ASP A 109 5.63 14.84 -15.83
N LYS A 110 4.43 15.16 -15.32
CA LYS A 110 4.10 15.11 -13.89
C LYS A 110 3.27 13.88 -13.53
N SER A 111 3.00 13.00 -14.48
CA SER A 111 2.18 11.82 -14.25
C SER A 111 2.88 10.83 -13.31
N ALA A 112 2.07 10.22 -12.47
CA ALA A 112 2.51 9.30 -11.44
C ALA A 112 1.44 8.26 -11.17
N TYR A 113 1.79 7.27 -10.36
CA TYR A 113 0.81 6.36 -9.81
C TYR A 113 1.16 5.96 -8.39
N ALA A 114 0.12 5.83 -7.56
CA ALA A 114 0.20 5.18 -6.28
C ALA A 114 -0.02 3.67 -6.45
N LEU A 115 0.84 2.85 -5.85
CA LEU A 115 0.75 1.40 -5.88
C LEU A 115 0.69 0.86 -4.46
N CYS A 116 -0.29 0.03 -4.18
CA CYS A 116 -0.38 -0.77 -2.96
C CYS A 116 -0.19 -2.24 -3.34
N THR A 117 0.70 -2.92 -2.64
CA THR A 117 0.87 -4.37 -2.75
C THR A 117 0.63 -5.00 -1.39
N PHE A 118 -0.39 -5.86 -1.31
CA PHE A 118 -0.55 -6.79 -0.20
C PHE A 118 0.11 -8.11 -0.56
N ALA A 119 0.88 -8.66 0.37
CA ALA A 119 1.50 -9.97 0.22
C ALA A 119 1.00 -10.90 1.34
N LEU A 120 0.49 -12.07 0.94
CA LEU A 120 -0.12 -13.06 1.82
C LEU A 120 0.70 -14.36 1.80
N SER A 121 0.93 -14.91 2.98
CA SER A 121 1.46 -16.26 3.17
C SER A 121 0.62 -16.98 4.22
N THR A 122 0.46 -18.29 4.07
CA THR A 122 -0.14 -19.17 5.09
C THR A 122 0.80 -19.49 6.24
N GLY A 123 2.08 -19.17 6.10
CA GLY A 123 3.15 -19.62 6.99
C GLY A 123 3.77 -20.95 6.58
N ASP A 124 3.19 -21.66 5.60
CA ASP A 124 3.81 -22.85 5.02
C ASP A 124 4.94 -22.44 4.05
N PRO A 125 6.20 -22.83 4.31
CA PRO A 125 7.33 -22.48 3.44
C PRO A 125 7.28 -23.14 2.07
N SER A 126 6.45 -24.19 1.88
CA SER A 126 6.24 -24.83 0.57
C SER A 126 5.24 -24.10 -0.31
N GLU A 127 4.41 -23.21 0.26
CA GLU A 127 3.44 -22.43 -0.51
C GLU A 127 4.04 -21.07 -0.94
N PRO A 128 3.76 -20.59 -2.16
CA PRO A 128 4.25 -19.31 -2.62
C PRO A 128 3.58 -18.13 -1.90
N VAL A 129 4.26 -16.98 -1.87
CA VAL A 129 3.62 -15.72 -1.44
C VAL A 129 2.69 -15.23 -2.54
N HIS A 130 1.45 -14.89 -2.17
CA HIS A 130 0.47 -14.32 -3.10
C HIS A 130 0.44 -12.80 -3.01
N LEU A 131 0.50 -12.14 -4.16
CA LEU A 131 0.54 -10.68 -4.27
C LEU A 131 -0.76 -10.12 -4.83
N PHE A 132 -1.34 -9.15 -4.12
CA PHE A 132 -2.55 -8.42 -4.51
C PHE A 132 -2.20 -6.95 -4.71
N ARG A 133 -2.31 -6.47 -5.95
CA ARG A 133 -1.86 -5.14 -6.34
C ARG A 133 -3.03 -4.24 -6.70
N GLY A 134 -3.02 -3.03 -6.19
CA GLY A 134 -3.93 -1.96 -6.59
C GLY A 134 -3.13 -0.73 -6.97
N ARG A 135 -3.51 -0.12 -8.09
CA ARG A 135 -2.84 1.08 -8.63
C ARG A 135 -3.87 2.16 -8.87
N THR A 136 -3.52 3.41 -8.56
CA THR A 136 -4.28 4.59 -8.97
C THR A 136 -3.34 5.54 -9.70
N SER A 137 -3.68 5.87 -10.95
CA SER A 137 -2.95 6.86 -11.75
C SER A 137 -3.38 8.26 -11.36
N GLY A 138 -2.49 9.22 -11.58
CA GLY A 138 -2.67 10.61 -11.22
C GLY A 138 -1.47 11.46 -11.60
N GLN A 139 -1.34 12.61 -10.96
CA GLN A 139 -0.25 13.55 -11.18
C GLN A 139 0.31 14.06 -9.85
N ILE A 140 1.59 14.46 -9.89
CA ILE A 140 2.25 15.14 -8.79
C ILE A 140 2.07 16.64 -8.92
N VAL A 141 1.43 17.23 -7.91
CA VAL A 141 1.00 18.63 -7.92
C VAL A 141 1.61 19.39 -6.74
N VAL A 142 1.57 20.72 -6.82
CA VAL A 142 1.88 21.59 -5.67
C VAL A 142 0.98 21.16 -4.50
N PRO A 143 1.53 20.93 -3.29
CA PRO A 143 0.77 20.31 -2.21
C PRO A 143 -0.47 21.08 -1.74
N ARG A 144 -1.62 20.41 -1.64
CA ARG A 144 -2.89 20.97 -1.11
C ARG A 144 -3.57 20.02 -0.11
N GLY A 145 -4.41 20.52 0.80
CA GLY A 145 -5.09 19.72 1.84
C GLY A 145 -4.32 19.55 3.16
N SER A 146 -4.68 18.58 4.00
CA SER A 146 -4.00 18.33 5.29
C SER A 146 -2.65 17.61 5.12
N ARG A 147 -1.63 17.98 5.92
CA ARG A 147 -0.30 17.33 5.93
C ARG A 147 -0.20 16.15 6.88
N ASP A 148 -1.32 15.75 7.50
CA ASP A 148 -1.34 14.72 8.53
C ASP A 148 -1.11 13.30 8.00
N PHE A 149 -1.15 13.10 6.68
CA PHE A 149 -1.05 11.77 6.08
C PHE A 149 -0.17 11.72 4.84
N GLY A 150 1.11 11.43 5.08
CA GLY A 150 2.02 10.97 4.04
C GLY A 150 2.24 11.97 2.91
N TRP A 151 2.23 11.46 1.69
CA TRP A 151 2.42 12.19 0.44
C TRP A 151 1.09 12.56 -0.24
N ASP A 152 -0.05 12.27 0.39
CA ASP A 152 -1.38 12.58 -0.12
C ASP A 152 -1.54 14.04 -0.60
N PRO A 153 -0.93 15.06 0.07
CA PRO A 153 -1.05 16.44 -0.38
C PRO A 153 -0.51 16.71 -1.78
N CYS A 154 0.48 15.95 -2.25
CA CYS A 154 1.11 16.19 -3.55
C CYS A 154 0.62 15.23 -4.64
N PHE A 155 -0.40 14.39 -4.39
CA PHE A 155 -0.93 13.45 -5.37
C PHE A 155 -2.39 13.75 -5.70
N GLN A 156 -2.66 14.09 -6.96
CA GLN A 156 -3.99 14.29 -7.51
C GLN A 156 -4.36 13.09 -8.39
N PRO A 157 -5.34 12.26 -8.01
CA PRO A 157 -5.76 11.12 -8.82
C PRO A 157 -6.47 11.57 -10.11
N ASP A 158 -6.34 10.78 -11.17
CA ASP A 158 -7.02 11.05 -12.43
C ASP A 158 -8.55 11.08 -12.23
N GLY A 159 -9.22 12.04 -12.88
CA GLY A 159 -10.67 12.24 -12.79
C GLY A 159 -11.13 13.10 -11.61
N TYR A 160 -10.20 13.69 -10.85
CA TYR A 160 -10.48 14.58 -9.72
C TYR A 160 -9.60 15.84 -9.80
N GLU A 161 -10.13 16.96 -9.28
CA GLU A 161 -9.39 18.22 -9.11
C GLU A 161 -8.74 18.35 -7.70
N GLN A 162 -9.15 17.47 -6.78
CA GLN A 162 -8.67 17.41 -5.40
C GLN A 162 -7.45 16.50 -5.27
N THR A 163 -6.52 16.85 -4.40
CA THR A 163 -5.49 15.90 -3.95
C THR A 163 -6.10 14.86 -3.01
N TYR A 164 -5.43 13.73 -2.80
CA TYR A 164 -5.89 12.77 -1.78
C TYR A 164 -6.08 13.38 -0.39
N ALA A 165 -5.31 14.43 -0.05
CA ALA A 165 -5.44 15.10 1.24
C ALA A 165 -6.60 16.10 1.32
N GLU A 166 -7.19 16.48 0.18
CA GLU A 166 -8.39 17.32 0.08
C GLU A 166 -9.67 16.47 -0.04
N MET A 167 -9.55 15.20 -0.42
CA MET A 167 -10.68 14.30 -0.58
C MET A 167 -11.25 13.84 0.77
N PRO A 168 -12.58 13.77 0.92
CA PRO A 168 -13.20 13.03 2.01
C PRO A 168 -12.72 11.57 2.03
N LYS A 169 -12.54 11.02 3.24
CA LYS A 169 -11.98 9.66 3.41
C LYS A 169 -12.76 8.59 2.65
N ALA A 170 -14.10 8.68 2.62
CA ALA A 170 -14.95 7.73 1.90
C ALA A 170 -14.70 7.77 0.38
N GLU A 171 -14.58 8.97 -0.21
CA GLU A 171 -14.33 9.15 -1.65
C GLU A 171 -12.93 8.66 -2.02
N LYS A 172 -11.91 9.02 -1.23
CA LYS A 172 -10.55 8.49 -1.40
C LYS A 172 -10.56 6.97 -1.34
N ASN A 173 -11.22 6.38 -0.34
CA ASN A 173 -11.29 4.94 -0.18
C ASN A 173 -11.94 4.25 -1.39
N ALA A 174 -12.93 4.85 -2.05
CA ALA A 174 -13.57 4.26 -3.23
C ALA A 174 -12.63 4.12 -4.45
N ILE A 175 -11.64 5.00 -4.59
CA ILE A 175 -10.71 4.99 -5.74
C ILE A 175 -9.28 4.58 -5.41
N SER A 176 -8.94 4.46 -4.13
CA SER A 176 -7.55 4.32 -3.70
C SER A 176 -6.90 3.03 -4.20
N HIS A 177 -5.60 3.13 -4.43
CA HIS A 177 -4.70 2.02 -4.70
C HIS A 177 -4.81 0.92 -3.63
N ARG A 178 -4.97 1.29 -2.35
CA ARG A 178 -5.20 0.33 -1.25
C ARG A 178 -6.52 -0.41 -1.38
N PHE A 179 -7.63 0.30 -1.67
CA PHE A 179 -8.93 -0.34 -1.91
C PHE A 179 -8.89 -1.32 -3.07
N ARG A 180 -8.30 -0.91 -4.19
CA ARG A 180 -8.14 -1.77 -5.37
C ARG A 180 -7.33 -3.04 -5.05
N ALA A 181 -6.33 -2.95 -4.18
CA ALA A 181 -5.53 -4.10 -3.75
C ALA A 181 -6.32 -5.02 -2.81
N LEU A 182 -7.01 -4.45 -1.83
CA LEU A 182 -7.84 -5.20 -0.87
C LEU A 182 -9.04 -5.87 -1.54
N ARG A 183 -9.62 -5.26 -2.57
CA ARG A 183 -10.67 -5.88 -3.40
C ARG A 183 -10.21 -7.21 -4.00
N LYS A 184 -9.00 -7.25 -4.55
CA LYS A 184 -8.40 -8.49 -5.09
C LYS A 184 -8.12 -9.53 -4.01
N LEU A 185 -7.65 -9.09 -2.84
CA LEU A 185 -7.47 -9.97 -1.69
C LEU A 185 -8.82 -10.57 -1.23
N GLN A 186 -9.86 -9.74 -1.15
CA GLN A 186 -11.20 -10.18 -0.77
C GLN A 186 -11.74 -11.19 -1.77
N GLU A 187 -11.71 -10.87 -3.07
CA GLU A 187 -12.13 -11.78 -4.14
C GLU A 187 -11.41 -13.13 -4.06
N TYR A 188 -10.10 -13.13 -3.81
CA TYR A 188 -9.31 -14.35 -3.65
C TYR A 188 -9.71 -15.19 -2.43
N LEU A 189 -10.05 -14.56 -1.31
CA LEU A 189 -10.40 -15.27 -0.08
C LEU A 189 -11.86 -15.75 -0.05
N THR A 190 -12.72 -15.18 -0.89
CA THR A 190 -14.13 -15.57 -1.02
C THR A 190 -14.42 -16.51 -2.19
N ALA A 191 -13.43 -16.75 -3.06
CA ALA A 191 -13.51 -17.71 -4.15
C ALA A 191 -13.30 -19.14 -3.65
#